data_AF-A0A562S8K3-F1
#
_entry.id   AF-A0A562S8K3-F1
#
_cell.length_a   1.000
_cell.length_b   1.000
_cell.length_c   1.000
_cell.angle_alpha   90.00
_cell.angle_beta   90.00
_cell.angle_gamma   90.00
#
_symmetry.space_group_name_H-M   'P 1'
#
loop_
_entity.id
_entity.type
_entity.pdbx_description
1 polymer ?
#
loop_
_entity_poly.entity_id
_entity_poly.type
_entity_poly.pdbx_seq_one_letter_code
_entity_poly.pdbx_strand_id
1 'polypeptide(L)'
;IEAADVQFAIKNRERIKITLKCLKDFLINSKLYYYYKEGNRSFIPLFFIAYHLFHKQISDGELEKFFANFDAKNTEHPRMEKWIYHSLINGVFKSKGAGWIPYKTGIRKLLDKMQHFKNKDFPTDELFQVYTYHPITFTRAYSIGNLDELESSFVYYLMYDRGQTIRINDIDHIMPKSILESLKIESAKINSIKNFQLIDFSTNRGLKNASPFKDWINSHVADKAAFVKRHLIPVDETLWTEDRFEDFVTARANLILNCILTHLK
;
A
#
# COMPACT_ATOMS: atom_id res chain seq x y z
N ILE A 1 31.85 2.96 4.31
CA ILE A 1 32.01 2.73 2.85
C ILE A 1 33.46 2.37 2.65
N GLU A 2 33.71 1.13 2.24
CA GLU A 2 35.06 0.59 2.07
C GLU A 2 35.60 0.96 0.68
N ALA A 3 36.91 0.85 0.46
CA ALA A 3 37.52 1.16 -0.84
C ALA A 3 36.92 0.30 -1.98
N ALA A 4 36.54 -0.94 -1.68
CA ALA A 4 35.88 -1.83 -2.63
C ALA A 4 34.51 -1.31 -3.09
N ASP A 5 33.73 -0.70 -2.18
CA ASP A 5 32.42 -0.11 -2.50
C ASP A 5 32.56 1.07 -3.47
N VAL A 6 33.58 1.91 -3.24
CA VAL A 6 33.88 3.07 -4.10
C VAL A 6 34.28 2.60 -5.51
N GLN A 7 35.15 1.59 -5.60
CA GLN A 7 35.56 1.02 -6.88
C GLN A 7 34.39 0.38 -7.63
N PHE A 8 33.51 -0.34 -6.91
CA PHE A 8 32.29 -0.89 -7.49
C PHE A 8 31.39 0.21 -8.06
N ALA A 9 31.16 1.29 -7.30
CA ALA A 9 30.31 2.40 -7.72
C ALA A 9 30.88 3.14 -8.94
N ILE A 10 32.20 3.38 -8.98
CA ILE A 10 32.86 4.01 -10.13
C ILE A 10 32.76 3.11 -11.37
N LYS A 11 33.11 1.82 -11.22
CA LYS A 11 33.09 0.86 -12.33
C LYS A 11 31.71 0.68 -12.94
N ASN A 12 30.66 0.70 -12.11
CA ASN A 12 29.28 0.40 -12.53
C ASN A 12 28.40 1.65 -12.60
N ARG A 13 28.98 2.85 -12.64
CA ARG A 13 28.24 4.13 -12.54
C ARG A 13 27.06 4.22 -13.52
N GLU A 14 27.30 3.94 -14.80
CA GLU A 14 26.24 4.01 -15.82
C GLU A 14 25.17 2.93 -15.61
N ARG A 15 25.57 1.69 -15.30
CA ARG A 15 24.64 0.61 -14.98
C ARG A 15 23.75 0.95 -13.79
N ILE A 16 24.30 1.55 -12.73
CA ILE A 16 23.57 2.01 -11.55
C ILE A 16 22.56 3.09 -11.95
N LYS A 17 22.98 4.10 -12.71
CA LYS A 17 22.11 5.19 -13.19
C LYS A 17 20.93 4.65 -14.00
N ILE A 18 21.19 3.74 -14.94
CA ILE A 18 20.16 3.11 -15.77
C ILE A 18 19.23 2.24 -14.92
N THR A 19 19.76 1.49 -13.95
CA THR A 19 18.96 0.71 -13.00
C THR A 19 17.99 1.59 -12.22
N LEU A 20 18.45 2.75 -11.72
CA LEU A 20 17.61 3.69 -10.98
C LEU A 20 16.53 4.33 -11.87
N LYS A 21 16.86 4.64 -13.13
CA LYS A 21 15.87 5.10 -14.13
C LYS A 21 14.83 4.01 -14.39
N CYS A 22 15.26 2.78 -14.62
CA CYS A 22 14.38 1.64 -14.86
C CYS A 22 13.46 1.35 -13.66
N LEU A 23 14.00 1.44 -12.43
CA LEU A 23 13.21 1.37 -11.20
C LEU A 23 12.17 2.50 -11.13
N LYS A 24 12.53 3.73 -11.50
CA LYS A 24 11.57 4.85 -11.55
C LYS A 24 10.45 4.57 -12.56
N ASP A 25 10.76 4.04 -13.74
CA ASP A 25 9.76 3.67 -14.74
C ASP A 25 8.81 2.59 -14.20
N PHE A 26 9.35 1.55 -13.54
CA PHE A 26 8.54 0.56 -12.83
C PHE A 26 7.59 1.21 -11.84
N LEU A 27 8.07 2.13 -11.00
CA LEU A 27 7.22 2.82 -10.03
C LEU A 27 6.12 3.67 -10.67
N ILE A 28 6.38 4.27 -11.83
CA ILE A 28 5.35 5.01 -12.58
C ILE A 28 4.30 4.03 -13.14
N ASN A 29 4.76 2.96 -13.77
CA ASN A 29 3.90 1.97 -14.42
C ASN A 29 3.02 1.22 -13.41
N SER A 30 3.59 0.81 -12.27
CA SER A 30 2.87 0.17 -11.17
C SER A 30 2.13 1.15 -10.25
N LYS A 31 2.03 2.44 -10.61
CA LYS A 31 1.36 3.49 -9.79
C LYS A 31 1.84 3.54 -8.33
N LEU A 32 3.14 3.40 -8.11
CA LEU A 32 3.80 3.51 -6.79
C LEU A 32 4.69 4.75 -6.66
N TYR A 33 4.87 5.51 -7.74
CA TYR A 33 5.74 6.68 -7.76
C TYR A 33 5.39 7.69 -6.65
N TYR A 34 4.12 8.09 -6.53
CA TYR A 34 3.69 9.04 -5.51
C TYR A 34 3.77 8.48 -4.09
N TYR A 35 3.53 7.17 -3.93
CA TYR A 35 3.68 6.49 -2.64
C TYR A 35 5.11 6.62 -2.07
N TYR A 36 6.12 6.48 -2.92
CA TYR A 36 7.53 6.58 -2.52
C TYR A 36 8.12 7.98 -2.60
N LYS A 37 7.63 8.85 -3.51
CA LYS A 37 8.15 10.21 -3.68
C LYS A 37 7.85 11.10 -2.47
N GLU A 38 6.66 10.98 -1.92
CA GLU A 38 6.12 11.94 -0.93
C GLU A 38 6.08 11.37 0.49
N GLY A 39 6.31 10.06 0.65
CA GLY A 39 6.35 9.40 1.94
C GLY A 39 7.78 9.05 2.36
N ASN A 40 8.10 9.18 3.64
CA ASN A 40 9.31 8.60 4.24
C ASN A 40 9.17 7.06 4.35
N ARG A 41 8.99 6.40 3.19
CA ARG A 41 8.73 4.96 3.06
C ARG A 41 10.04 4.19 3.06
N SER A 42 9.97 2.94 3.50
CA SER A 42 11.12 2.02 3.46
C SER A 42 11.57 1.80 2.01
N PHE A 43 12.84 2.08 1.71
CA PHE A 43 13.42 1.84 0.39
C PHE A 43 13.75 0.35 0.14
N ILE A 44 13.67 -0.49 1.17
CA ILE A 44 14.05 -1.92 1.12
C ILE A 44 13.36 -2.70 -0.01
N PRO A 45 12.04 -2.61 -0.22
CA PRO A 45 11.41 -3.26 -1.38
C PRO A 45 12.02 -2.80 -2.71
N LEU A 46 12.34 -1.50 -2.84
CA LEU A 46 12.94 -0.94 -4.04
C LEU A 46 14.37 -1.46 -4.26
N PHE A 47 15.12 -1.68 -3.19
CA PHE A 47 16.45 -2.28 -3.25
C PHE A 47 16.42 -3.65 -3.93
N PHE A 48 15.42 -4.50 -3.64
CA PHE A 48 15.33 -5.82 -4.27
C PHE A 48 14.99 -5.77 -5.75
N ILE A 49 14.12 -4.85 -6.15
CA ILE A 49 13.80 -4.61 -7.56
C ILE A 49 15.03 -4.07 -8.29
N ALA A 50 15.72 -3.08 -7.71
CA ALA A 50 16.96 -2.55 -8.26
C ALA A 50 18.05 -3.61 -8.37
N TYR A 51 18.21 -4.46 -7.35
CA TYR A 51 19.17 -5.58 -7.36
C TYR A 51 18.89 -6.55 -8.51
N HIS A 52 17.62 -6.91 -8.74
CA HIS A 52 17.22 -7.76 -9.85
C HIS A 52 17.58 -7.14 -11.21
N LEU A 53 17.16 -5.90 -11.42
CA LEU A 53 17.38 -5.14 -12.66
C LEU A 53 18.89 -4.97 -12.96
N PHE A 54 19.67 -4.60 -11.94
CA PHE A 54 21.11 -4.42 -12.06
C PHE A 54 21.80 -5.69 -12.57
N HIS A 55 21.37 -6.86 -12.08
CA HIS A 55 21.98 -8.16 -12.37
C HIS A 55 21.44 -8.89 -13.61
N LYS A 56 20.55 -8.29 -14.41
CA LYS A 56 20.17 -8.84 -15.72
C LYS A 56 21.39 -8.80 -16.67
N GLN A 57 21.65 -9.89 -17.39
CA GLN A 57 22.71 -9.96 -18.42
C GLN A 57 22.18 -9.49 -19.76
N ILE A 58 21.82 -8.22 -19.80
CA ILE A 58 21.37 -7.48 -20.99
C ILE A 58 22.16 -6.18 -21.08
N SER A 59 22.30 -5.64 -22.27
CA SER A 59 22.99 -4.37 -22.47
C SER A 59 22.31 -3.22 -21.73
N ASP A 60 23.06 -2.15 -21.50
CA ASP A 60 22.56 -0.94 -20.85
C ASP A 60 21.40 -0.29 -21.62
N GLY A 61 21.46 -0.30 -22.96
CA GLY A 61 20.38 0.19 -23.81
C GLY A 61 19.11 -0.67 -23.77
N GLU A 62 19.25 -1.98 -23.60
CA GLU A 62 18.11 -2.89 -23.37
C GLU A 62 17.50 -2.68 -21.98
N LEU A 63 18.33 -2.53 -20.93
CA LEU A 63 17.86 -2.27 -19.57
C LEU A 63 17.13 -0.93 -19.47
N GLU A 64 17.63 0.11 -20.13
CA GLU A 64 16.99 1.43 -20.14
C GLU A 64 15.56 1.37 -20.72
N LYS A 65 15.30 0.46 -21.66
CA LYS A 65 14.00 0.26 -22.31
C LYS A 65 13.23 -0.93 -21.76
N PHE A 66 13.69 -1.53 -20.66
CA PHE A 66 13.17 -2.80 -20.15
C PHE A 66 11.64 -2.78 -19.94
N PHE A 67 11.11 -1.68 -19.39
CA PHE A 67 9.68 -1.50 -19.15
C PHE A 67 8.95 -0.65 -20.20
N ALA A 68 9.54 -0.41 -21.38
CA ALA A 68 8.90 0.41 -22.40
C ALA A 68 7.55 -0.17 -22.90
N ASN A 69 7.43 -1.51 -22.92
CA ASN A 69 6.19 -2.23 -23.28
C ASN A 69 5.75 -3.12 -22.10
N PHE A 70 5.66 -2.51 -20.91
CA PHE A 70 5.46 -3.25 -19.65
C PHE A 70 4.16 -4.06 -19.62
N ASP A 71 3.11 -3.56 -20.28
CA ASP A 71 1.76 -4.10 -20.33
C ASP A 71 1.56 -5.17 -21.41
N ALA A 72 2.33 -5.10 -22.50
CA ALA A 72 2.16 -5.98 -23.66
C ALA A 72 3.19 -7.11 -23.76
N LYS A 73 4.44 -6.90 -23.32
CA LYS A 73 5.55 -7.81 -23.62
C LYS A 73 6.50 -8.10 -22.46
N ASN A 74 6.40 -7.37 -21.34
CA ASN A 74 7.30 -7.60 -20.21
C ASN A 74 6.66 -8.54 -19.18
N THR A 75 7.11 -9.79 -19.15
CA THR A 75 6.63 -10.82 -18.20
C THR A 75 7.11 -10.61 -16.76
N GLU A 76 8.11 -9.75 -16.55
CA GLU A 76 8.72 -9.50 -15.25
C GLU A 76 7.96 -8.41 -14.48
N HIS A 77 7.41 -7.40 -15.17
CA HIS A 77 6.62 -6.33 -14.57
C HIS A 77 5.50 -6.86 -13.66
N PRO A 78 4.56 -7.71 -14.13
CA PRO A 78 3.49 -8.23 -13.27
C PRO A 78 4.01 -9.07 -12.10
N ARG A 79 5.16 -9.75 -12.23
CA ARG A 79 5.78 -10.52 -11.14
C ARG A 79 6.30 -9.61 -10.03
N MET A 80 7.02 -8.56 -10.40
CA MET A 80 7.53 -7.55 -9.47
C MET A 80 6.40 -6.75 -8.83
N GLU A 81 5.41 -6.35 -9.62
CA GLU A 81 4.22 -5.62 -9.15
C GLU A 81 3.43 -6.45 -8.13
N LYS A 82 3.12 -7.71 -8.45
CA LYS A 82 2.49 -8.64 -7.52
C LYS A 82 3.26 -8.74 -6.21
N TRP A 83 4.57 -8.94 -6.28
CA TRP A 83 5.39 -9.06 -5.07
C TRP A 83 5.34 -7.80 -4.20
N ILE A 84 5.57 -6.62 -4.77
CA ILE A 84 5.63 -5.38 -4.01
C ILE A 84 4.26 -4.98 -3.46
N TYR A 85 3.17 -5.15 -4.22
CA TYR A 85 1.81 -4.84 -3.75
C TYR A 85 1.43 -5.71 -2.55
N HIS A 86 1.58 -7.03 -2.64
CA HIS A 86 1.30 -7.90 -1.49
C HIS A 86 2.22 -7.59 -0.30
N SER A 87 3.49 -7.28 -0.53
CA SER A 87 4.41 -6.91 0.56
C SER A 87 4.02 -5.60 1.25
N LEU A 88 3.53 -4.61 0.49
CA LEU A 88 3.10 -3.32 1.01
C LEU A 88 1.74 -3.39 1.71
N ILE A 89 0.77 -4.12 1.16
CA ILE A 89 -0.54 -4.36 1.80
C ILE A 89 -0.37 -5.02 3.16
N ASN A 90 0.56 -5.97 3.30
CA ASN A 90 0.84 -6.63 4.58
C ASN A 90 1.79 -5.83 5.48
N GLY A 91 2.34 -4.71 5.00
CA GLY A 91 3.29 -3.91 5.77
C GLY A 91 4.57 -4.65 6.12
N VAL A 92 5.04 -5.59 5.29
CA VAL A 92 6.24 -6.42 5.55
C VAL A 92 7.50 -5.59 5.81
N PHE A 93 7.55 -4.38 5.26
CA PHE A 93 8.69 -3.47 5.35
C PHE A 93 8.50 -2.29 6.31
N LYS A 94 7.45 -2.31 7.16
CA LYS A 94 7.25 -1.26 8.17
C LYS A 94 8.28 -1.40 9.31
N SER A 95 8.62 -0.28 9.94
CA SER A 95 9.69 -0.22 10.96
C SER A 95 9.35 -0.94 12.26
N LYS A 96 8.06 -1.10 12.60
CA LYS A 96 7.58 -1.74 13.83
C LYS A 96 6.39 -2.66 13.56
N GLY A 97 6.34 -3.81 14.23
CA GLY A 97 5.18 -4.72 14.16
C GLY A 97 5.07 -5.55 12.88
N ALA A 98 6.17 -5.67 12.10
CA ALA A 98 6.23 -6.54 10.92
C ALA A 98 6.61 -8.00 11.26
N GLY A 99 6.84 -8.33 12.53
CA GLY A 99 7.36 -9.65 12.96
C GLY A 99 8.86 -9.88 12.68
N TRP A 100 9.53 -8.95 11.99
CA TRP A 100 10.98 -8.96 11.80
C TRP A 100 11.55 -7.54 11.72
N ILE A 101 12.89 -7.41 11.68
CA ILE A 101 13.57 -6.13 11.46
C ILE A 101 13.93 -6.04 9.97
N PRO A 102 13.19 -5.26 9.15
CA PRO A 102 13.37 -5.31 7.69
C PRO A 102 14.81 -5.02 7.25
N TYR A 103 15.47 -4.02 7.81
CA TYR A 103 16.83 -3.62 7.43
C TYR A 103 17.94 -4.55 7.96
N LYS A 104 17.61 -5.51 8.83
CA LYS A 104 18.56 -6.51 9.34
C LYS A 104 18.20 -7.90 8.82
N THR A 105 17.20 -8.51 9.44
CA THR A 105 16.78 -9.88 9.12
C THR A 105 16.08 -9.95 7.78
N GLY A 106 15.28 -8.93 7.44
CA GLY A 106 14.56 -8.87 6.17
C GLY A 106 15.49 -8.82 4.97
N ILE A 107 16.41 -7.86 4.95
CA ILE A 107 17.39 -7.70 3.87
C ILE A 107 18.18 -9.00 3.68
N ARG A 108 18.74 -9.55 4.76
CA ARG A 108 19.55 -10.76 4.70
C ARG A 108 18.80 -11.95 4.11
N LYS A 109 17.56 -12.20 4.55
CA LYS A 109 16.78 -13.38 4.15
C LYS A 109 16.27 -13.29 2.72
N LEU A 110 15.83 -12.12 2.29
CA LEU A 110 15.41 -11.91 0.91
C LEU A 110 16.61 -11.92 -0.05
N LEU A 111 17.74 -11.32 0.35
CA LEU A 111 18.97 -11.33 -0.46
C LEU A 111 19.53 -12.74 -0.65
N ASP A 112 19.47 -13.57 0.40
CA ASP A 112 19.85 -14.99 0.37
C ASP A 112 19.10 -15.76 -0.74
N LYS A 113 17.84 -15.41 -1.01
CA LYS A 113 17.10 -15.95 -2.16
C LYS A 113 17.48 -15.25 -3.46
N MET A 114 17.40 -13.93 -3.52
CA MET A 114 17.60 -13.12 -4.73
C MET A 114 18.94 -13.37 -5.43
N GLN A 115 20.01 -13.64 -4.67
CA GLN A 115 21.33 -13.90 -5.27
C GLN A 115 21.37 -15.13 -6.20
N HIS A 116 20.49 -16.10 -6.01
CA HIS A 116 20.38 -17.29 -6.87
C HIS A 116 19.55 -17.07 -8.15
N PHE A 117 18.95 -15.88 -8.28
CA PHE A 117 18.10 -15.46 -9.39
C PHE A 117 18.70 -14.32 -10.23
N LYS A 118 20.01 -14.05 -10.09
CA LYS A 118 20.73 -13.17 -11.01
C LYS A 118 20.53 -13.64 -12.45
N ASN A 119 20.17 -12.73 -13.34
CA ASN A 119 19.83 -12.98 -14.74
C ASN A 119 18.65 -13.92 -15.00
N LYS A 120 17.93 -14.38 -13.98
CA LYS A 120 16.73 -15.19 -14.16
C LYS A 120 15.49 -14.29 -14.11
N ASP A 121 14.33 -14.91 -14.15
CA ASP A 121 13.08 -14.21 -13.88
C ASP A 121 13.01 -13.76 -12.41
N PHE A 122 12.19 -12.75 -12.13
CA PHE A 122 11.97 -12.25 -10.77
C PHE A 122 11.32 -13.34 -9.89
N PRO A 123 11.90 -13.69 -8.73
CA PRO A 123 11.49 -14.85 -7.93
C PRO A 123 10.32 -14.57 -6.98
N THR A 124 9.17 -14.17 -7.52
CA THR A 124 8.02 -13.72 -6.73
C THR A 124 7.58 -14.71 -5.66
N ASP A 125 7.43 -15.99 -6.00
CA ASP A 125 6.92 -16.99 -5.07
C ASP A 125 7.98 -17.41 -4.03
N GLU A 126 9.26 -17.45 -4.39
CA GLU A 126 10.34 -17.72 -3.46
C GLU A 126 10.48 -16.59 -2.43
N LEU A 127 10.25 -15.33 -2.82
CA LEU A 127 10.22 -14.21 -1.88
C LEU A 127 9.00 -14.28 -0.96
N PHE A 128 7.83 -14.70 -1.46
CA PHE A 128 6.68 -14.96 -0.59
C PHE A 128 6.92 -16.14 0.36
N GLN A 129 7.63 -17.18 -0.06
CA GLN A 129 8.00 -18.28 0.83
C GLN A 129 8.88 -17.82 2.01
N VAL A 130 9.75 -16.83 1.81
CA VAL A 130 10.52 -16.22 2.90
C VAL A 130 9.58 -15.62 3.95
N TYR A 131 8.48 -14.99 3.52
CA TYR A 131 7.48 -14.44 4.42
C TYR A 131 6.74 -15.53 5.20
N THR A 132 6.34 -16.62 4.55
CA THR A 132 5.60 -17.69 5.21
C THR A 132 6.45 -18.52 6.18
N TYR A 133 7.75 -18.66 5.93
CA TYR A 133 8.67 -19.42 6.80
C TYR A 133 9.20 -18.61 7.99
N HIS A 134 8.88 -17.33 8.07
CA HIS A 134 9.25 -16.46 9.17
C HIS A 134 8.02 -15.99 9.93
N PRO A 135 8.13 -15.67 11.22
CA PRO A 135 7.00 -15.25 12.05
C PRO A 135 6.59 -13.80 11.73
N ILE A 136 6.36 -13.49 10.46
CA ILE A 136 5.86 -12.20 10.01
C ILE A 136 4.37 -12.30 9.68
N THR A 137 3.63 -11.25 9.99
CA THR A 137 2.22 -11.14 9.60
C THR A 137 2.15 -10.96 8.09
N PHE A 138 1.76 -12.02 7.39
CA PHE A 138 1.64 -12.02 5.94
C PHE A 138 0.52 -12.94 5.47
N THR A 139 -0.34 -12.42 4.59
CA THR A 139 -1.37 -13.18 3.90
C THR A 139 -1.48 -12.76 2.43
N ARG A 140 -1.89 -13.70 1.59
CA ARG A 140 -2.38 -13.41 0.22
C ARG A 140 -3.89 -13.61 0.10
N ALA A 141 -4.55 -14.10 1.15
CA ALA A 141 -5.99 -14.28 1.24
C ALA A 141 -6.59 -13.11 2.01
N TYR A 142 -7.03 -12.09 1.28
CA TYR A 142 -7.69 -10.92 1.85
C TYR A 142 -9.18 -11.20 2.05
N SER A 143 -9.72 -10.79 3.19
CA SER A 143 -11.13 -10.94 3.53
C SER A 143 -11.60 -9.74 4.35
N ILE A 144 -12.91 -9.58 4.49
CA ILE A 144 -13.48 -8.54 5.37
C ILE A 144 -13.04 -8.68 6.84
N GLY A 145 -12.61 -9.88 7.24
CA GLY A 145 -12.17 -10.20 8.60
C GLY A 145 -10.77 -9.72 8.94
N ASN A 146 -9.87 -9.58 7.95
CA ASN A 146 -8.46 -9.23 8.19
C ASN A 146 -8.07 -7.84 7.69
N LEU A 147 -9.02 -7.00 7.28
CA LEU A 147 -8.73 -5.65 6.76
C LEU A 147 -7.97 -4.77 7.77
N ASP A 148 -8.27 -4.90 9.06
CA ASP A 148 -7.63 -4.13 10.13
C ASP A 148 -6.20 -4.61 10.45
N GLU A 149 -5.81 -5.79 9.95
CA GLU A 149 -4.45 -6.33 10.09
C GLU A 149 -3.50 -5.82 9.00
N LEU A 150 -4.07 -5.29 7.91
CA LEU A 150 -3.31 -4.77 6.76
C LEU A 150 -2.65 -3.43 7.10
N GLU A 151 -1.67 -3.04 6.29
CA GLU A 151 -1.06 -1.71 6.39
C GLU A 151 -2.04 -0.64 5.90
N SER A 152 -2.77 -0.05 6.85
CA SER A 152 -3.73 1.02 6.62
C SER A 152 -3.22 2.13 5.72
N SER A 153 -1.96 2.57 5.85
CA SER A 153 -1.44 3.67 5.04
C SER A 153 -1.34 3.31 3.55
N PHE A 154 -1.05 2.03 3.23
CA PHE A 154 -1.07 1.55 1.86
C PHE A 154 -2.49 1.22 1.40
N VAL A 155 -3.34 0.69 2.27
CA VAL A 155 -4.76 0.46 1.93
C VAL A 155 -5.46 1.78 1.58
N TYR A 156 -5.24 2.86 2.35
CA TYR A 156 -5.75 4.18 1.98
C TYR A 156 -5.17 4.65 0.64
N TYR A 157 -3.89 4.45 0.40
CA TYR A 157 -3.30 4.80 -0.89
C TYR A 157 -4.02 4.11 -2.07
N LEU A 158 -4.43 2.84 -1.90
CA LEU A 158 -5.24 2.11 -2.88
C LEU A 158 -6.68 2.65 -3.01
N MET A 159 -7.30 3.03 -1.89
CA MET A 159 -8.68 3.56 -1.87
C MET A 159 -8.80 4.93 -2.54
N TYR A 160 -7.79 5.79 -2.41
CA TYR A 160 -7.82 7.18 -2.90
C TYR A 160 -6.97 7.36 -4.18
N ASP A 161 -7.21 6.48 -5.16
CA ASP A 161 -6.71 6.58 -6.54
C ASP A 161 -5.19 6.55 -6.74
N ARG A 162 -4.40 6.24 -5.70
CA ARG A 162 -2.93 6.20 -5.76
C ARG A 162 -2.29 7.54 -6.20
N GLY A 163 -3.03 8.64 -6.07
CA GLY A 163 -2.66 9.95 -6.61
C GLY A 163 -1.76 10.80 -5.72
N GLN A 164 -1.75 10.54 -4.41
CA GLN A 164 -0.99 11.34 -3.43
C GLN A 164 -0.71 10.54 -2.16
N THR A 165 0.27 10.97 -1.37
CA THR A 165 0.51 10.38 -0.04
C THR A 165 -0.55 10.83 0.97
N ILE A 166 -1.03 9.88 1.77
CA ILE A 166 -2.01 10.12 2.83
C ILE A 166 -1.31 10.60 4.09
N ARG A 167 -1.76 11.74 4.66
CA ARG A 167 -1.26 12.24 5.94
C ARG A 167 -2.12 11.68 7.07
N ILE A 168 -1.48 11.33 8.18
CA ILE A 168 -2.17 10.76 9.35
C ILE A 168 -3.24 11.72 9.88
N ASN A 169 -2.99 13.03 9.82
CA ASN A 169 -3.92 14.06 10.31
C ASN A 169 -5.21 14.19 9.49
N ASP A 170 -5.24 13.59 8.30
CA ASP A 170 -6.43 13.60 7.43
C ASP A 170 -7.36 12.42 7.76
N ILE A 171 -6.91 11.45 8.59
CA ILE A 171 -7.70 10.28 8.97
C ILE A 171 -8.72 10.69 10.03
N ASP A 172 -10.00 10.42 9.76
CA ASP A 172 -11.12 10.71 10.63
C ASP A 172 -12.12 9.55 10.70
N HIS A 173 -12.87 9.44 11.80
CA HIS A 173 -13.95 8.46 11.94
C HIS A 173 -15.18 8.89 11.15
N ILE A 174 -15.68 8.11 10.18
CA ILE A 174 -16.91 8.40 9.41
C ILE A 174 -18.08 8.64 10.35
N MET A 175 -18.42 7.64 11.17
CA MET A 175 -19.38 7.78 12.26
C MET A 175 -18.64 8.19 13.54
N PRO A 176 -19.07 9.27 14.23
CA PRO A 176 -18.32 9.85 15.34
C PRO A 176 -18.08 8.87 16.49
N LYS A 177 -16.81 8.79 16.93
CA LYS A 177 -16.40 7.98 18.06
C LYS A 177 -17.24 8.22 19.31
N SER A 178 -17.52 9.48 19.67
CA SER A 178 -18.29 9.84 20.87
C SER A 178 -19.72 9.28 20.86
N ILE A 179 -20.40 9.32 19.71
CA ILE A 179 -21.75 8.76 19.56
C ILE A 179 -21.69 7.23 19.67
N LEU A 180 -20.76 6.59 18.97
CA LEU A 180 -20.60 5.14 19.02
C LEU A 180 -20.22 4.62 20.42
N GLU A 181 -19.41 5.36 21.17
CA GLU A 181 -19.08 5.05 22.57
C GLU A 181 -20.33 5.11 23.47
N SER A 182 -21.23 6.08 23.26
CA SER A 182 -22.51 6.16 23.99
C SER A 182 -23.46 5.00 23.67
N LEU A 183 -23.36 4.45 22.45
CA LEU A 183 -24.06 3.24 22.01
C LEU A 183 -23.37 1.95 22.49
N LYS A 184 -22.29 2.06 23.27
CA LYS A 184 -21.51 0.94 23.82
C LYS A 184 -20.89 0.05 22.74
N ILE A 185 -20.62 0.60 21.57
CA ILE A 185 -19.88 -0.10 20.51
C ILE A 185 -18.43 -0.33 20.98
N GLU A 186 -17.89 -1.50 20.69
CA GLU A 186 -16.53 -1.86 21.06
C GLU A 186 -15.48 -0.94 20.41
N SER A 187 -14.52 -0.48 21.21
CA SER A 187 -13.46 0.43 20.75
C SER A 187 -12.68 -0.09 19.54
N ALA A 188 -12.46 -1.42 19.44
CA ALA A 188 -11.79 -2.04 18.31
C ALA A 188 -12.58 -1.88 17.00
N LYS A 189 -13.91 -1.94 17.04
CA LYS A 189 -14.77 -1.72 15.88
C LYS A 189 -14.85 -0.25 15.50
N ILE A 190 -14.89 0.65 16.49
CA ILE A 190 -14.87 2.09 16.27
C ILE A 190 -13.57 2.50 15.57
N ASN A 191 -12.43 2.00 16.05
CA ASN A 191 -11.09 2.30 15.54
C ASN A 191 -10.66 1.34 14.43
N SER A 192 -11.57 1.06 13.49
CA SER A 192 -11.33 0.17 12.35
C SER A 192 -11.16 0.98 11.06
N ILE A 193 -10.38 0.45 10.11
CA ILE A 193 -10.31 1.01 8.74
C ILE A 193 -11.69 1.13 8.09
N LYS A 194 -12.63 0.28 8.50
CA LYS A 194 -14.03 0.26 8.06
C LYS A 194 -14.82 1.48 8.53
N ASN A 195 -14.37 2.17 9.57
CA ASN A 195 -14.95 3.44 10.03
C ASN A 195 -14.03 4.65 9.76
N PHE A 196 -12.92 4.50 9.05
CA PHE A 196 -12.04 5.63 8.75
C PHE A 196 -12.22 6.21 7.35
N GLN A 197 -12.16 7.53 7.23
CA GLN A 197 -12.17 8.30 5.98
C GLN A 197 -11.04 9.33 5.96
N LEU A 198 -10.75 9.88 4.78
CA LEU A 198 -9.83 11.00 4.63
C LEU A 198 -10.58 12.30 4.37
N ILE A 199 -10.52 13.22 5.32
CA ILE A 199 -11.06 14.56 5.18
C ILE A 199 -10.01 15.57 5.61
N ASP A 200 -10.02 16.77 5.02
CA ASP A 200 -9.07 17.81 5.39
C ASP A 200 -9.28 18.25 6.85
N PHE A 201 -8.21 18.72 7.47
CA PHE A 201 -8.18 19.09 8.87
C PHE A 201 -9.22 20.17 9.26
N SER A 202 -9.47 21.15 8.38
CA SER A 202 -10.47 22.20 8.60
C SER A 202 -11.90 21.65 8.64
N THR A 203 -12.23 20.75 7.71
CA THR A 203 -13.53 20.05 7.71
C THR A 203 -13.69 19.17 8.95
N ASN A 204 -12.65 18.46 9.36
CA ASN A 204 -12.69 17.58 10.52
C ASN A 204 -12.98 18.35 11.83
N ARG A 205 -12.11 19.30 12.19
CA ARG A 205 -12.19 20.00 13.49
C ARG A 205 -13.20 21.14 13.54
N GLY A 206 -13.65 21.64 12.39
CA GLY A 206 -14.61 22.74 12.32
C GLY A 206 -16.04 22.24 12.10
N LEU A 207 -16.32 21.83 10.86
CA LEU A 207 -17.70 21.58 10.40
C LEU A 207 -18.27 20.25 10.88
N LYS A 208 -17.45 19.20 10.94
CA LYS A 208 -17.94 17.88 11.34
C LYS A 208 -18.17 17.77 12.85
N ASN A 209 -17.15 18.10 13.65
CA ASN A 209 -17.23 18.24 15.12
C ASN A 209 -18.15 17.25 15.85
N ALA A 210 -17.96 15.94 15.61
CA ALA A 210 -18.76 14.86 16.18
C ALA A 210 -20.27 14.87 15.86
N SER A 211 -20.68 15.56 14.79
CA SER A 211 -22.06 15.53 14.27
C SER A 211 -22.42 14.14 13.73
N PRO A 212 -23.69 13.69 13.86
CA PRO A 212 -24.15 12.45 13.26
C PRO A 212 -23.81 12.37 11.78
N PHE A 213 -23.35 11.21 11.31
CA PHE A 213 -22.81 11.07 9.96
C PHE A 213 -23.83 11.45 8.88
N LYS A 214 -25.07 10.96 9.02
CA LYS A 214 -26.17 11.28 8.10
C LYS A 214 -26.47 12.77 8.02
N ASP A 215 -26.48 13.47 9.15
CA ASP A 215 -26.75 14.90 9.18
C ASP A 215 -25.60 15.68 8.53
N TRP A 216 -24.36 15.31 8.88
CA TRP A 216 -23.17 15.95 8.34
C TRP A 216 -23.11 15.83 6.81
N ILE A 217 -23.28 14.61 6.26
CA ILE A 217 -23.20 14.39 4.82
C ILE A 217 -24.33 15.10 4.06
N ASN A 218 -25.52 15.21 4.64
CA ASN A 218 -26.65 15.90 4.02
C ASN A 218 -26.50 17.42 4.01
N SER A 219 -25.88 17.98 5.05
CA SER A 219 -25.81 19.44 5.22
C SER A 219 -24.51 20.06 4.70
N HIS A 220 -23.41 19.29 4.58
CA HIS A 220 -22.08 19.86 4.33
C HIS A 220 -21.36 19.28 3.11
N VAL A 221 -21.88 18.22 2.49
CA VAL A 221 -21.28 17.62 1.29
C VAL A 221 -22.09 17.99 0.06
N ALA A 222 -21.58 18.90 -0.75
CA ALA A 222 -22.25 19.40 -1.95
C ALA A 222 -22.50 18.32 -3.01
N ASP A 223 -21.49 17.51 -3.33
CA ASP A 223 -21.62 16.34 -4.21
C ASP A 223 -21.53 15.05 -3.40
N LYS A 224 -22.67 14.65 -2.83
CA LYS A 224 -22.80 13.44 -2.03
C LYS A 224 -22.40 12.19 -2.83
N ALA A 225 -22.79 12.09 -4.10
CA ALA A 225 -22.52 10.90 -4.91
C ALA A 225 -21.02 10.71 -5.15
N ALA A 226 -20.30 11.77 -5.52
CA ALA A 226 -18.86 11.73 -5.67
C ALA A 226 -18.15 11.44 -4.35
N PHE A 227 -18.62 12.03 -3.24
CA PHE A 227 -18.07 11.79 -1.91
C PHE A 227 -18.22 10.33 -1.47
N VAL A 228 -19.43 9.77 -1.59
CA VAL A 228 -19.74 8.39 -1.23
C VAL A 228 -18.87 7.41 -2.02
N LYS A 229 -18.74 7.64 -3.34
CA LYS A 229 -17.89 6.83 -4.22
C LYS A 229 -16.42 6.89 -3.80
N ARG A 230 -15.88 8.10 -3.57
CA ARG A 230 -14.47 8.32 -3.22
C ARG A 230 -14.08 7.67 -1.90
N HIS A 231 -14.96 7.70 -0.90
CA HIS A 231 -14.67 7.20 0.45
C HIS A 231 -15.09 5.74 0.67
N LEU A 232 -15.57 5.07 -0.40
CA LEU A 232 -16.12 3.72 -0.36
C LEU A 232 -17.22 3.58 0.70
N ILE A 233 -18.13 4.55 0.75
CA ILE A 233 -19.28 4.55 1.65
C ILE A 233 -20.41 3.74 0.98
N PRO A 234 -21.15 2.88 1.71
CA PRO A 234 -22.33 2.21 1.17
C PRO A 234 -23.34 3.22 0.63
N VAL A 235 -23.86 2.99 -0.58
CA VAL A 235 -24.84 3.90 -1.21
C VAL A 235 -26.23 3.86 -0.55
N ASP A 236 -26.51 2.83 0.23
CA ASP A 236 -27.74 2.69 1.00
C ASP A 236 -27.74 3.65 2.20
N GLU A 237 -28.43 4.78 2.06
CA GLU A 237 -28.52 5.81 3.10
C GLU A 237 -29.26 5.34 4.37
N THR A 238 -29.97 4.21 4.33
CA THR A 238 -30.61 3.63 5.53
C THR A 238 -29.59 3.08 6.52
N LEU A 239 -28.33 2.91 6.09
CA LEU A 239 -27.21 2.46 6.91
C LEU A 239 -26.43 3.62 7.56
N TRP A 240 -26.76 4.88 7.25
CA TRP A 240 -25.90 6.03 7.61
C TRP A 240 -26.13 6.58 9.01
N THR A 241 -26.96 5.93 9.81
CA THR A 241 -27.21 6.28 11.22
C THR A 241 -26.38 5.39 12.14
N GLU A 242 -25.95 5.94 13.28
CA GLU A 242 -25.03 5.27 14.20
C GLU A 242 -25.63 4.01 14.85
N ASP A 243 -26.95 3.90 14.96
CA ASP A 243 -27.64 2.69 15.40
C ASP A 243 -27.49 1.52 14.39
N ARG A 244 -27.16 1.82 13.14
CA ARG A 244 -26.89 0.85 12.06
C ARG A 244 -25.41 0.62 11.81
N PHE A 245 -24.54 1.04 12.74
CA PHE A 245 -23.08 1.01 12.58
C PHE A 245 -22.52 -0.35 12.15
N GLU A 246 -22.99 -1.46 12.73
CA GLU A 246 -22.51 -2.81 12.43
C GLU A 246 -22.81 -3.22 10.97
N ASP A 247 -24.01 -2.89 10.48
CA ASP A 247 -24.41 -3.12 9.09
C ASP A 247 -23.59 -2.23 8.14
N PHE A 248 -23.40 -0.97 8.53
CA PHE A 248 -22.59 0.00 7.78
C PHE A 248 -21.15 -0.49 7.58
N VAL A 249 -20.46 -0.87 8.66
CA VAL A 249 -19.06 -1.32 8.56
C VAL A 249 -18.92 -2.62 7.79
N THR A 250 -19.93 -3.49 7.85
CA THR A 250 -19.97 -4.74 7.07
C THR A 250 -20.12 -4.44 5.57
N ALA A 251 -21.06 -3.58 5.21
CA ALA A 251 -21.25 -3.17 3.82
C ALA A 251 -19.99 -2.45 3.27
N ARG A 252 -19.40 -1.55 4.07
CA ARG A 252 -18.17 -0.83 3.71
C ARG A 252 -16.96 -1.75 3.57
N ALA A 253 -16.83 -2.76 4.43
CA ALA A 253 -15.74 -3.74 4.36
C ALA A 253 -15.70 -4.45 3.01
N ASN A 254 -16.86 -4.78 2.43
CA ASN A 254 -16.94 -5.37 1.09
C ASN A 254 -16.45 -4.42 0.01
N LEU A 255 -16.78 -3.12 0.10
CA LEU A 255 -16.29 -2.11 -0.84
C LEU A 255 -14.77 -1.95 -0.76
N ILE A 256 -14.20 -1.90 0.45
CA ILE A 256 -12.75 -1.83 0.67
C ILE A 256 -12.06 -3.09 0.13
N LEU A 257 -12.58 -4.27 0.43
CA LEU A 257 -12.03 -5.53 -0.07
C LEU A 257 -12.03 -5.57 -1.61
N ASN A 258 -13.15 -5.20 -2.25
CA ASN A 258 -13.25 -5.14 -3.70
C ASN A 258 -12.27 -4.14 -4.32
N CYS A 259 -12.04 -3.01 -3.67
CA CYS A 259 -11.01 -2.04 -4.08
C CYS A 259 -9.62 -2.68 -4.05
N ILE A 260 -9.22 -3.31 -2.95
CA ILE A 260 -7.93 -3.99 -2.81
C ILE A 260 -7.75 -5.06 -3.89
N LEU A 261 -8.75 -5.94 -4.06
CA LEU A 261 -8.69 -7.04 -5.02
C LEU A 261 -8.61 -6.54 -6.47
N THR A 262 -9.19 -5.38 -6.79
CA THR A 262 -9.09 -4.80 -8.14
C THR A 262 -7.67 -4.38 -8.49
N HIS A 263 -6.87 -3.97 -7.50
CA HIS A 263 -5.47 -3.59 -7.70
C HIS A 263 -4.49 -4.78 -7.70
N LEU A 264 -4.99 -6.01 -7.53
CA LEU A 264 -4.19 -7.25 -7.49
C LEU A 264 -4.48 -8.20 -8.66
N LYS A 265 -5.43 -7.84 -9.52
CA LYS A 265 -5.75 -8.56 -10.77
C LYS A 265 -4.74 -8.19 -11.85
#